data_AF-A0A4Q3CJJ9-F1
#
_entry.id   AF-A0A4Q3CJJ9-F1
#
_cell.length_a   1.000
_cell.length_b   1.000
_cell.length_c   1.000
_cell.angle_alpha   90.00
_cell.angle_beta   90.00
_cell.angle_gamma   90.00
#
_symmetry.space_group_name_H-M   'P 1'
#
loop_
_entity.id
_entity.type
_entity.pdbx_description
1 polymer ?
#
loop_
_entity_poly.entity_id
_entity_poly.type
_entity_poly.pdbx_seq_one_letter_code
_entity_poly.pdbx_strand_id
1 'polypeptide(L)' 'VNVIDFDALQLHSPEVKFDLPAGGRRLNQTASGYRATIVSGKIIQRDGLPTGELPGRLVRAGVR' A
#
# COMPACT_ATOMS: atom_id res chain seq x y z
N VAL A 1 -5.71 -5.68 6.29
CA VAL A 1 -7.10 -5.22 6.07
C VAL A 1 -7.04 -3.86 5.39
N ASN A 2 -7.85 -3.63 4.35
CA ASN A 2 -8.00 -2.33 3.71
C ASN A 2 -9.39 -1.77 4.04
N VAL A 3 -9.45 -0.51 4.45
CA VAL A 3 -10.69 0.25 4.64
C VAL A 3 -10.79 1.23 3.48
N ILE A 4 -11.84 1.08 2.69
CA ILE A 4 -12.03 1.81 1.43
C ILE A 4 -13.35 2.57 1.52
N ASP A 5 -13.27 3.88 1.25
CA ASP A 5 -14.40 4.75 0.99
C ASP A 5 -14.71 4.66 -0.51
N PHE A 6 -15.78 3.94 -0.86
CA PHE A 6 -16.13 3.67 -2.25
C PHE A 6 -16.68 4.91 -2.97
N ASP A 7 -17.31 5.82 -2.26
CA ASP A 7 -17.84 7.06 -2.86
C ASP A 7 -16.69 8.01 -3.25
N ALA A 8 -15.60 7.97 -2.49
CA ALA A 8 -14.37 8.71 -2.78
C ALA A 8 -13.32 7.91 -3.57
N LEU A 9 -13.63 6.68 -4.02
CA LEU A 9 -12.69 5.83 -4.73
C LEU A 9 -12.47 6.35 -6.15
N GLN A 10 -11.25 6.79 -6.42
CA GLN A 10 -10.86 7.30 -7.73
C GLN A 10 -9.46 6.83 -8.10
N LEU A 11 -9.31 6.24 -9.27
CA LEU A 11 -8.01 5.94 -9.86
C LEU A 11 -7.41 7.21 -10.46
N HIS A 12 -6.13 7.42 -10.24
CA HIS A 12 -5.37 8.49 -10.86
C HIS A 12 -4.68 8.00 -12.14
N SER A 13 -4.16 8.93 -12.94
CA SER A 13 -3.41 8.60 -14.15
C SER A 13 -2.17 7.77 -13.80
N PRO A 14 -1.83 6.75 -14.59
CA PRO A 14 -0.64 5.96 -14.36
C PRO A 14 0.63 6.73 -14.75
N GLU A 15 1.71 6.54 -13.99
CA GLU A 15 3.02 7.14 -14.22
C GLU A 15 4.09 6.05 -14.35
N VAL A 16 5.06 6.23 -15.24
CA VAL A 16 6.22 5.33 -15.32
C VAL A 16 7.30 5.81 -14.35
N LYS A 17 7.70 4.94 -13.42
CA LYS A 17 8.82 5.20 -12.49
C LYS A 17 10.02 4.31 -12.82
N PHE A 18 11.21 4.89 -12.73
CA PHE A 18 12.50 4.26 -13.01
C PHE A 18 13.29 4.02 -11.71
N ASP A 19 12.59 3.52 -10.68
CA ASP A 19 13.11 3.36 -9.31
C ASP A 19 13.41 1.90 -8.93
N LEU A 20 13.37 0.99 -9.90
CA LEU A 20 13.64 -0.42 -9.66
C LEU A 20 15.13 -0.77 -9.80
N PRO A 21 15.62 -1.80 -9.08
CA PRO A 21 16.97 -2.33 -9.25
C PRO A 21 17.28 -2.71 -10.71
N ALA A 22 18.57 -2.71 -11.06
CA ALA A 22 19.07 -3.07 -12.40
C ALA A 22 18.50 -2.22 -13.56
N GLY A 23 18.04 -0.99 -13.29
CA GLY A 23 17.51 -0.09 -14.31
C GLY A 23 16.09 -0.44 -14.79
N GLY A 24 15.38 -1.28 -14.03
CA GLY A 24 13.99 -1.61 -14.31
C GLY A 24 13.05 -0.39 -14.17
N ARG A 25 11.85 -0.52 -14.74
CA ARG A 25 10.77 0.46 -14.59
C ARG A 25 9.48 -0.19 -14.14
N ARG A 26 8.63 0.57 -13.46
CA ARG A 26 7.28 0.14 -13.07
C ARG A 26 6.24 1.16 -13.49
N LEU A 27 5.04 0.67 -13.80
CA LEU A 27 3.85 1.50 -13.93
C LEU A 27 3.27 1.70 -12.53
N ASN A 28 3.23 2.94 -12.07
CA ASN A 28 2.68 3.33 -10.78
C ASN A 28 1.35 4.03 -10.99
N GLN A 29 0.26 3.44 -10.51
CA GLN A 29 -1.06 4.06 -10.55
C GLN A 29 -1.56 4.23 -9.12
N THR A 30 -1.73 5.48 -8.70
CA THR A 30 -2.23 5.81 -7.36
C THR A 30 -3.76 5.90 -7.36
N ALA A 31 -4.35 5.92 -6.17
CA ALA A 31 -5.79 6.06 -6.00
C ALA A 31 -6.14 6.84 -4.73
N SER A 32 -7.26 7.55 -4.78
CA SER A 32 -7.96 8.12 -3.62
C SER A 32 -9.02 7.14 -3.10
N GLY A 33 -9.55 7.38 -1.90
CA GLY A 33 -10.58 6.52 -1.27
C GLY A 33 -10.02 5.45 -0.34
N TYR A 34 -8.71 5.20 -0.33
CA TYR A 34 -8.08 4.34 0.69
C TYR A 34 -7.94 5.08 2.03
N ARG A 35 -8.84 4.79 2.98
CA ARG A 35 -8.85 5.41 4.31
C ARG A 35 -7.79 4.82 5.25
N ALA A 36 -7.65 3.50 5.23
CA ALA A 36 -6.68 2.82 6.09
C ALA A 36 -6.18 1.52 5.47
N THR A 37 -4.88 1.29 5.56
CA THR A 37 -4.29 -0.04 5.41
C THR A 37 -3.74 -0.49 6.75
N ILE A 38 -4.19 -1.65 7.22
CA ILE A 38 -3.89 -2.18 8.55
C ILE A 38 -3.17 -3.52 8.44
N VAL A 39 -2.04 -3.63 9.13
CA VAL A 39 -1.23 -4.85 9.24
C VAL A 39 -0.93 -5.10 10.72
N SER A 40 -1.17 -6.32 11.22
CA SER A 40 -0.94 -6.69 12.62
C SER A 40 -1.58 -5.74 13.65
N GLY A 41 -2.75 -5.17 13.33
CA GLY A 41 -3.46 -4.20 14.18
C GLY A 41 -2.91 -2.77 14.15
N LYS A 42 -1.87 -2.47 13.37
CA LYS A 42 -1.32 -1.12 13.19
C LYS A 42 -1.67 -0.57 11.81
N ILE A 43 -1.97 0.73 11.75
CA ILE A 43 -2.22 1.43 10.50
C ILE A 43 -0.87 1.76 9.85
N ILE A 44 -0.64 1.21 8.66
CA ILE A 44 0.58 1.46 7.86
C ILE A 44 0.37 2.55 6.81
N GLN A 45 -0.89 2.85 6.48
CA GLN A 45 -1.27 3.89 5.54
C GLN A 45 -2.58 4.54 5.98
N ARG A 46 -2.65 5.87 5.94
CA ARG A 46 -3.82 6.70 6.26
C ARG A 46 -4.08 7.66 5.11
N ASP A 47 -5.30 7.66 4.58
CA ASP A 47 -5.73 8.55 3.49
C ASP A 47 -4.72 8.57 2.32
N GLY A 48 -4.30 7.39 1.89
CA GLY A 48 -3.32 7.23 0.80
C GLY A 48 -1.85 7.46 1.18
N LEU A 49 -1.53 7.94 2.39
CA LEU A 49 -0.15 8.26 2.80
C LEU A 49 0.42 7.24 3.81
N PRO A 50 1.70 6.85 3.68
CA PRO A 50 2.33 5.93 4.62
C PRO A 50 2.53 6.58 6.00
N THR A 51 2.36 5.80 7.06
CA THR A 51 2.54 6.28 8.45
C THR A 51 3.96 6.06 8.98
N GLY A 52 4.76 5.24 8.30
CA GLY A 52 6.08 4.78 8.77
C GLY A 52 6.04 3.52 9.62
N GLU A 53 4.86 3.05 10.02
CA GLU A 53 4.70 1.79 10.75
C GLU A 53 5.02 0.59 9.83
N LEU A 54 5.95 -0.27 10.25
CA LEU A 54 6.36 -1.47 9.52
C LEU A 54 6.17 -2.75 10.38
N PRO A 55 4.94 -3.08 10.83
CA PRO A 55 4.64 -4.18 11.75
C PRO A 55 4.60 -5.57 11.07
N GLY A 56 5.11 -5.65 9.84
CA GLY A 56 5.17 -6.87 9.05
C GLY A 56 6.16 -7.84 9.67
N ARG A 57 5.83 -9.13 9.65
CA ARG A 57 6.74 -10.19 10.06
C ARG A 57 6.71 -11.33 9.05
N LEU A 58 7.81 -12.05 8.94
CA LEU A 58 7.88 -13.27 8.15
C LEU A 58 6.89 -14.28 8.73
N VAL A 59 5.92 -14.71 7.92
CA VAL A 59 5.02 -15.81 8.26
C VAL A 59 5.65 -17.10 7.75
N ARG A 60 5.99 -18.02 8.66
CA ARG A 60 6.46 -19.37 8.32
C ARG A 60 5.32 -20.35 8.58
N ALA A 61 5.07 -21.26 7.64
CA ALA A 61 4.16 -22.36 7.89
C ALA A 61 4.81 -23.36 8.87
N GLY A 62 4.08 -23.79 9.91
CA GLY A 62 4.45 -24.97 10.72
C GLY A 62 5.00 -24.73 12.13
N VAL A 63 5.15 -23.49 12.59
CA VAL A 63 5.43 -23.21 14.01
C VAL A 63 4.20 -22.52 14.60
N ARG A 64 3.45 -23.26 15.41
CA ARG A 64 2.41 -22.69 16.28
C ARG A 64 3.06 -22.00 17.47
#